data_AF-A0AA96HKT4-F1
#
_entry.id   AF-A0AA96HKT4-F1
#
_cell.length_a   1.000
_cell.length_b   1.000
_cell.length_c   1.000
_cell.angle_alpha   90.00
_cell.angle_beta   90.00
_cell.angle_gamma   90.00
#
_symmetry.space_group_name_H-M   'P 1'
#
loop_
_entity.id
_entity.type
_entity.pdbx_description
1 polymer ?
#
loop_
_entity_poly.entity_id
_entity_poly.type
_entity_poly.pdbx_seq_one_letter_code
_entity_poly.pdbx_strand_id
1 'polypeptide(L)'
;MRLAVSKAGFYQADFYCSDSRSAKKILNERQVSIVAIDFYLVGRDTGCDFLRWGLTKNLLPSFVVITERDRNKRIQLANTLCSGGYRSADNTTFIKH
;
A
#
# COMPACT_ATOMS: atom_id res chain seq x y z
N MET A 1 2.92 13.70 1.42
CA MET A 1 1.55 13.39 1.90
C MET A 1 1.42 11.91 2.19
N ARG A 2 0.59 11.52 3.15
CA ARG A 2 0.34 10.14 3.58
C ARG A 2 -0.99 9.66 3.02
N LEU A 3 -0.99 8.51 2.36
CA LEU A 3 -2.20 7.85 1.84
C LEU A 3 -2.43 6.55 2.60
N ALA A 4 -3.59 6.41 3.24
CA ALA A 4 -4.06 5.15 3.81
C ALA A 4 -5.02 4.46 2.84
N VAL A 5 -4.70 3.24 2.45
CA VAL A 5 -5.49 2.36 1.57
C VAL A 5 -5.98 1.19 2.42
N SER A 6 -7.09 1.38 3.13
CA SER A 6 -7.63 0.41 4.08
C SER A 6 -9.12 0.63 4.29
N LYS A 7 -9.85 -0.46 4.56
CA LYS A 7 -11.23 -0.41 5.02
C LYS A 7 -11.36 0.01 6.49
N ALA A 8 -10.31 -0.19 7.29
CA ALA A 8 -10.40 -0.21 8.74
C ALA A 8 -10.06 1.13 9.42
N GLY A 9 -9.52 2.11 8.69
CA GLY A 9 -9.34 3.50 9.17
C GLY A 9 -8.32 3.70 10.29
N PHE A 10 -7.54 2.69 10.68
CA PHE A 10 -6.69 2.72 11.87
C PHE A 10 -5.33 3.44 11.72
N TYR A 11 -5.04 4.07 10.57
CA TYR A 11 -3.76 4.73 10.30
C TYR A 11 -3.93 6.23 10.14
N GLN A 12 -3.05 7.06 10.68
CA GLN A 12 -3.13 8.52 10.52
C GLN A 12 -2.56 8.96 9.16
N ALA A 13 -3.43 9.44 8.27
CA ALA A 13 -3.09 9.83 6.90
C ALA A 13 -3.78 11.14 6.47
N ASP A 14 -3.24 11.77 5.42
CA ASP A 14 -3.85 12.95 4.79
C ASP A 14 -5.03 12.53 3.90
N PHE A 15 -4.91 11.36 3.25
CA PHE A 15 -5.94 10.77 2.40
C PHE A 15 -6.30 9.37 2.88
N TYR A 16 -7.60 9.08 2.88
CA TYR A 16 -8.16 7.77 3.19
C TYR A 16 -8.91 7.23 1.99
N CYS A 17 -8.56 6.03 1.55
CA CYS A 17 -9.22 5.33 0.47
C CYS A 17 -9.54 3.92 0.91
N SER A 18 -10.83 3.56 0.91
CA SER A 18 -11.26 2.20 1.21
C SER A 18 -11.14 1.27 0.01
N ASP A 19 -11.04 1.80 -1.21
CA ASP A 19 -10.97 1.06 -2.46
C ASP A 19 -9.72 1.41 -3.29
N SER A 20 -9.32 0.45 -4.13
CA SER A 20 -8.15 0.55 -5.01
C SER A 20 -8.29 1.66 -6.06
N ARG A 21 -9.48 1.90 -6.62
CA ARG A 21 -9.69 2.89 -7.68
C ARG A 21 -9.43 4.31 -7.18
N SER A 22 -9.97 4.66 -6.02
CA SER A 22 -9.76 5.96 -5.38
C SER A 22 -8.28 6.16 -5.02
N ALA A 23 -7.63 5.13 -4.44
CA ALA A 23 -6.21 5.19 -4.09
C ALA A 23 -5.31 5.39 -5.33
N LYS A 24 -5.61 4.68 -6.44
CA LYS A 24 -4.91 4.82 -7.72
C LYS A 24 -5.02 6.26 -8.25
N LYS A 25 -6.20 6.87 -8.16
CA LYS A 25 -6.42 8.26 -8.56
C LYS A 25 -5.53 9.22 -7.77
N ILE A 26 -5.50 9.08 -6.44
CA ILE A 26 -4.65 9.93 -5.58
C ILE A 26 -3.16 9.78 -5.94
N LEU A 27 -2.66 8.57 -6.17
CA LEU A 27 -1.27 8.37 -6.58
C LEU A 27 -0.91 9.00 -7.93
N ASN A 28 -1.87 9.15 -8.85
CA ASN A 28 -1.64 9.82 -10.13
C ASN A 28 -1.68 11.36 -10.00
N GLU A 29 -2.54 11.88 -9.12
CA GLU A 29 -2.83 13.32 -9.05
C GLU A 29 -2.00 14.06 -7.99
N ARG A 30 -1.40 13.32 -7.04
CA ARG A 30 -0.80 13.88 -5.82
C ARG A 30 0.56 13.24 -5.53
N GLN A 31 1.48 14.06 -5.00
CA GLN A 31 2.76 13.57 -4.52
C GLN A 31 2.63 12.90 -3.13
N VAL A 32 2.49 11.59 -3.14
CA VAL A 32 2.44 10.77 -1.92
C VAL A 32 3.87 10.38 -1.53
N SER A 33 4.17 10.51 -0.24
CA SER A 33 5.48 10.16 0.35
C SER A 33 5.42 8.86 1.15
N ILE A 34 4.24 8.48 1.64
CA ILE A 34 4.00 7.24 2.38
C ILE A 34 2.66 6.65 1.95
N VAL A 35 2.66 5.37 1.60
CA VAL A 35 1.43 4.57 1.44
C VAL A 35 1.32 3.61 2.61
N ALA A 36 0.27 3.73 3.41
CA ALA A 36 -0.14 2.70 4.36
C ALA A 36 -1.22 1.84 3.72
N ILE A 37 -1.07 0.53 3.72
CA ILE A 37 -1.95 -0.37 3.00
C ILE A 37 -2.35 -1.60 3.79
N ASP A 38 -3.61 -1.97 3.62
CA ASP A 38 -4.21 -3.18 4.14
C ASP A 38 -4.49 -4.18 2.99
N PHE A 39 -4.69 -5.46 3.32
CA PHE A 39 -4.96 -6.46 2.28
C PHE A 39 -6.40 -6.32 1.75
N TYR A 40 -7.35 -6.11 2.65
CA TYR A 40 -8.77 -6.08 2.31
C TYR A 40 -9.21 -4.66 1.95
N LEU A 41 -9.59 -4.49 0.68
CA LEU A 41 -10.16 -3.26 0.16
C LEU A 41 -11.62 -3.47 -0.23
N VAL A 42 -12.37 -2.39 -0.37
CA VAL A 42 -13.72 -2.41 -0.91
C VAL A 42 -13.65 -2.67 -2.42
N GLY A 43 -14.44 -3.66 -2.88
CA GLY A 43 -14.51 -4.05 -4.28
C GLY A 43 -13.84 -5.40 -4.55
N ARG A 44 -13.39 -5.59 -5.80
CA ARG A 44 -12.74 -6.85 -6.24
C ARG A 44 -11.23 -6.85 -6.04
N ASP A 45 -10.60 -5.68 -6.08
CA ASP A 45 -9.15 -5.54 -5.93
C ASP A 45 -8.73 -5.75 -4.47
N THR A 46 -7.58 -6.41 -4.28
CA THR A 46 -6.89 -6.50 -2.99
C THR A 46 -5.76 -5.48 -2.89
N GLY A 47 -5.19 -5.33 -1.69
CA GLY A 47 -3.98 -4.55 -1.49
C GLY A 47 -2.82 -5.03 -2.38
N CYS A 48 -2.70 -6.34 -2.63
CA CYS A 48 -1.70 -6.88 -3.55
C CYS A 48 -1.91 -6.38 -4.99
N ASP A 49 -3.15 -6.29 -5.46
CA ASP A 49 -3.45 -5.84 -6.82
C ASP A 49 -3.16 -4.35 -6.99
N PHE A 50 -3.45 -3.55 -5.97
CA PHE A 50 -3.05 -2.15 -5.91
C PHE A 50 -1.52 -2.00 -5.94
N LEU A 51 -0.79 -2.76 -5.13
CA LEU A 51 0.67 -2.70 -5.08
C LEU A 51 1.30 -3.12 -6.41
N ARG A 52 0.86 -4.23 -7.01
CA ARG A 52 1.35 -4.66 -8.34
C ARG A 52 1.12 -3.58 -9.39
N TRP A 53 -0.08 -2.98 -9.42
CA TRP A 53 -0.35 -1.88 -10.33
C TRP A 53 0.60 -0.70 -10.11
N GLY A 54 0.82 -0.30 -8.86
CA GLY A 54 1.67 0.83 -8.51
C GLY A 54 3.14 0.59 -8.85
N LEU A 55 3.62 -0.65 -8.68
CA LEU A 55 4.95 -1.09 -9.11
C LEU A 55 5.10 -1.00 -10.62
N THR A 56 4.14 -1.56 -11.38
CA THR A 56 4.17 -1.54 -12.85
C THR A 56 4.13 -0.12 -13.42
N LYS A 57 3.48 0.82 -12.73
CA LYS A 57 3.40 2.23 -13.14
C LYS A 57 4.51 3.11 -12.55
N ASN A 58 5.38 2.55 -11.70
CA ASN A 58 6.39 3.29 -10.95
C ASN A 58 5.81 4.49 -10.16
N LEU A 59 4.64 4.29 -9.56
CA LEU A 59 3.90 5.31 -8.80
C LEU A 59 3.92 5.09 -7.28
N LEU A 60 4.44 3.95 -6.81
CA LEU A 60 4.57 3.74 -5.38
C LEU A 60 5.69 4.63 -4.80
N PRO A 61 5.48 5.26 -3.64
CA PRO A 61 6.51 6.05 -2.99
C PRO A 61 7.62 5.16 -2.41
N SER A 62 8.74 5.77 -2.05
CA SER A 62 9.85 5.07 -1.39
C SER A 62 9.46 4.39 -0.07
N PHE A 63 8.41 4.86 0.61
CA PHE A 63 7.96 4.30 1.89
C PHE A 63 6.56 3.68 1.77
N VAL A 64 6.47 2.39 2.09
CA VAL A 64 5.19 1.66 2.17
C VAL A 64 5.07 0.99 3.53
N VAL A 65 3.92 1.12 4.18
CA VAL A 65 3.61 0.53 5.48
C VAL A 65 2.47 -0.46 5.31
N ILE A 66 2.63 -1.69 5.80
CA ILE A 66 1.56 -2.69 5.84
C ILE A 66 0.85 -2.59 7.19
N THR A 67 -0.47 -2.37 7.18
CA THR A 67 -1.30 -2.29 8.40
C THR A 67 -2.12 -3.55 8.66
N GLU A 68 -1.97 -4.58 7.83
CA GLU A 68 -2.70 -5.84 7.94
C GLU A 68 -2.27 -6.65 9.19
N ARG A 69 -3.27 -7.14 9.92
CA ARG A 69 -3.12 -7.92 11.15
C ARG A 69 -3.01 -9.41 10.87
N ASP A 70 -3.67 -9.90 9.83
CA ASP A 70 -3.56 -11.29 9.41
C ASP A 70 -2.15 -11.57 8.87
N ARG A 71 -1.45 -12.51 9.52
CA ARG A 71 -0.07 -12.85 9.19
C ARG A 71 0.09 -13.34 7.75
N ASN A 72 -0.83 -14.17 7.25
CA ASN A 72 -0.75 -14.73 5.92
C ASN A 72 -0.96 -13.65 4.85
N LYS A 73 -1.91 -12.74 5.09
CA LYS A 73 -2.18 -11.61 4.19
C LYS A 73 -1.04 -10.59 4.18
N ARG A 74 -0.47 -10.29 5.36
CA ARG A 74 0.73 -9.46 5.48
C ARG A 74 1.92 -10.05 4.72
N ILE A 75 2.15 -11.37 4.79
CA ILE A 75 3.22 -12.03 4.03
C ILE A 75 3.00 -11.87 2.51
N GLN A 76 1.76 -11.98 2.03
CA GLN A 76 1.46 -11.77 0.60
C GLN A 76 1.77 -10.34 0.13
N LEU A 77 1.42 -9.34 0.93
CA LEU A 77 1.76 -7.93 0.67
C LEU A 77 3.28 -7.72 0.70
N ALA A 78 3.95 -8.26 1.71
CA ALA A 78 5.40 -8.19 1.86
C ALA A 78 6.12 -8.81 0.66
N ASN A 79 5.72 -10.01 0.22
CA ASN A 79 6.29 -10.65 -0.96
C ASN A 79 6.09 -9.82 -2.23
N THR A 80 4.92 -9.18 -2.37
CA THR A 80 4.64 -8.28 -3.50
C THR A 80 5.60 -7.08 -3.48
N LEU A 81 5.81 -6.44 -2.33
CA LEU A 81 6.75 -5.32 -2.19
C LEU A 81 8.20 -5.75 -2.43
N CYS A 82 8.63 -6.87 -1.86
CA CYS A 82 9.98 -7.43 -2.07
C CYS A 82 10.25 -7.71 -3.55
N SER A 83 9.27 -8.26 -4.29
CA SER A 83 9.39 -8.48 -5.74
C SER A 83 9.54 -7.16 -6.52
N GLY A 84 9.05 -6.06 -5.96
CA GLY A 84 9.18 -4.71 -6.49
C GLY A 84 10.45 -3.96 -6.06
N GLY A 85 11.36 -4.62 -5.32
CA GLY A 85 12.64 -4.07 -4.87
C GLY A 85 12.60 -3.36 -3.52
N TYR A 86 11.48 -3.39 -2.80
CA TYR A 86 11.41 -2.88 -1.43
C TYR A 86 12.09 -3.83 -0.45
N ARG A 87 12.59 -3.28 0.67
CA ARG A 87 13.17 -4.05 1.77
C ARG A 87 12.56 -3.64 3.10
N SER A 88 12.50 -4.57 4.04
CA SER A 88 11.95 -4.36 5.38
C SER A 88 12.73 -5.19 6.41
N ALA A 89 12.85 -4.67 7.63
CA ALA A 89 13.42 -5.40 8.76
C ALA A 89 12.34 -6.05 9.64
N ASP A 90 11.11 -5.55 9.61
CA ASP A 90 10.01 -5.90 10.51
C ASP A 90 8.80 -6.54 9.79
N ASN A 91 8.83 -6.62 8.45
CA ASN A 91 7.73 -7.00 7.58
C ASN A 91 6.48 -6.10 7.71
N THR A 92 6.65 -4.89 8.23
CA THR A 92 5.58 -3.87 8.32
C THR A 92 5.97 -2.58 7.63
N THR A 93 7.22 -2.13 7.74
CA THR A 93 7.71 -0.92 7.11
C THR A 93 8.70 -1.26 6.01
N PHE A 94 8.39 -0.84 4.78
CA PHE A 94 9.14 -1.13 3.57
C PHE A 94 9.72 0.13 2.97
N ILE A 95 10.99 0.07 2.59
CA ILE A 95 11.76 1.17 2.00
C ILE A 95 12.34 0.73 0.66
N LYS A 96 12.30 1.61 -0.34
CA LYS A 96 12.96 1.45 -1.64
C LYS A 96 13.86 2.65 -1.92
N HIS A 97 15.13 2.36 -2.22
CA HIS A 97 16.15 3.32 -2.63
C HIS A 97 16.19 3.48 -4.15
#